data_AF-A0A6G0UKM3-F1
#
_entry.id   AF-A0A6G0UKM3-F1
#
_cell.length_a   1.000
_cell.length_b   1.000
_cell.length_c   1.000
_cell.angle_alpha   90.00
_cell.angle_beta   90.00
_cell.angle_gamma   90.00
#
_symmetry.space_group_name_H-M   'P 1'
#
loop_
_entity.id
_entity.type
_entity.pdbx_description
1 polymer ?
#
loop_
_entity_poly.entity_id
_entity_poly.type
_entity_poly.pdbx_seq_one_letter_code
_entity_poly.pdbx_strand_id
1 'polypeptide(L)'
;MATDEEEMKTFQDLLEEKEALKAKMALDCLDYKDSIIYCKKAMQIQDDEVKRLEEMVEMNEKFHKEKLALSQKENMENVENLKKELKRMKGEHLLMTTQIGNQQQLELEMTEMQKVVESLKKELSKKEEKMNLREIREREIALMTEKKVREQVQKEFDSEISKIARQLKIQNAAQIEANHHNLRKMTLEKHSDQNQKLKDLQEFLKIVLEDNDDDYIDTMLGENRIAIFAKLSMLLQRIPIVQ
;
A
#
# COMPACT_ATOMS: atom_id res chain seq x y z
N MET A 1 35.71 -159.95 52.93
CA MET A 1 34.25 -159.95 53.22
C MET A 1 33.77 -158.62 53.77
N ALA A 2 34.45 -157.97 54.74
CA ALA A 2 34.06 -156.62 55.20
C ALA A 2 34.38 -155.48 54.19
N THR A 3 35.40 -155.64 53.34
CA THR A 3 35.82 -154.64 52.34
C THR A 3 34.93 -154.56 51.10
N ASP A 4 34.33 -155.67 50.64
CA ASP A 4 33.46 -155.69 49.45
C ASP A 4 32.08 -155.06 49.72
N GLU A 5 31.56 -155.14 50.95
CA GLU A 5 30.31 -154.50 51.34
C GLU A 5 30.45 -152.97 51.46
N GLU A 6 31.62 -152.51 51.93
CA GLU A 6 31.93 -151.09 52.06
C GLU A 6 32.15 -150.44 50.68
N GLU A 7 32.82 -151.14 49.76
CA GLU A 7 32.96 -150.73 48.36
C GLU A 7 31.62 -150.71 47.60
N MET A 8 30.75 -151.71 47.81
CA MET A 8 29.40 -151.74 47.23
C MET A 8 28.53 -150.59 47.74
N LYS A 9 28.59 -150.28 49.04
CA LYS A 9 27.86 -149.14 49.63
C LYS A 9 28.36 -147.81 49.07
N THR A 10 29.67 -147.65 48.94
CA THR A 10 30.28 -146.44 48.36
C THR A 10 29.89 -146.27 46.89
N PHE A 11 29.82 -147.36 46.12
CA PHE A 11 29.34 -147.33 44.74
C PHE A 11 27.86 -146.96 44.64
N GLN A 12 27.02 -147.49 45.53
CA GLN A 12 25.60 -147.16 45.62
C GLN A 12 25.40 -145.66 45.93
N ASP A 13 26.13 -145.14 46.93
CA ASP A 13 26.08 -143.72 47.32
C ASP A 13 26.51 -142.79 46.16
N LEU A 14 27.56 -143.15 45.42
CA LEU A 14 28.00 -142.41 44.22
C LEU A 14 26.97 -142.45 43.09
N LEU A 15 26.22 -143.54 42.97
CA LEU A 15 25.18 -143.69 41.95
C LEU A 15 23.96 -142.81 42.29
N GLU A 16 23.57 -142.76 43.57
CA GLU A 16 22.54 -141.87 44.09
C GLU A 16 22.94 -140.40 43.96
N GLU A 17 24.19 -140.05 44.29
CA GLU A 17 24.73 -138.69 44.12
C GLU A 17 24.72 -138.25 42.65
N LYS A 18 25.09 -139.16 41.73
CA LYS A 18 25.04 -138.89 40.29
C LYS A 18 23.62 -138.61 39.80
N GLU A 19 22.62 -139.39 40.25
CA GLU A 19 21.23 -139.16 39.86
C GLU A 19 20.65 -137.89 40.50
N ALA A 20 21.00 -137.59 41.76
CA ALA A 20 20.66 -136.32 42.42
C ALA A 20 21.28 -135.11 41.70
N LEU A 21 22.54 -135.23 41.26
CA LEU A 21 23.23 -134.18 40.53
C LEU A 21 22.63 -133.98 39.13
N LYS A 22 22.22 -135.05 38.42
CA LYS A 22 21.47 -134.95 37.17
C LYS A 22 20.12 -134.26 37.37
N ALA A 23 19.37 -134.62 38.41
CA ALA A 23 18.08 -134.00 38.71
C ALA A 23 18.25 -132.50 39.00
N LYS A 24 19.27 -132.13 39.78
CA LYS A 24 19.64 -130.73 40.05
C LYS A 24 20.03 -129.99 38.78
N MET A 25 20.90 -130.57 37.94
CA MET A 25 21.28 -129.98 36.65
C MET A 25 20.08 -129.76 35.73
N ALA A 26 19.11 -130.69 35.71
CA ALA A 26 17.89 -130.56 34.93
C ALA A 26 17.00 -129.42 35.44
N LEU A 27 16.88 -129.26 36.76
CA LEU A 27 16.17 -128.14 37.39
C LEU A 27 16.84 -126.81 37.06
N ASP A 28 18.16 -126.71 37.28
CA ASP A 28 18.94 -125.50 36.98
C ASP A 28 18.80 -125.12 35.49
N CYS A 29 18.81 -126.11 34.58
CA CYS A 29 18.59 -125.89 33.15
C CYS A 29 17.19 -125.33 32.82
N LEU A 30 16.15 -125.74 33.55
CA LEU A 30 14.80 -125.18 33.40
C LEU A 30 14.75 -123.74 33.92
N ASP A 31 15.32 -123.47 35.09
CA ASP A 31 15.37 -122.13 35.69
C ASP A 31 16.15 -121.14 34.81
N TYR A 32 17.27 -121.58 34.22
CA TYR A 32 18.01 -120.78 33.25
C TYR A 32 17.21 -120.54 31.97
N LYS A 33 16.50 -121.54 31.47
CA LYS A 33 15.65 -121.38 30.27
C LYS A 33 14.55 -120.35 30.50
N ASP A 34 13.88 -120.39 31.65
CA ASP A 34 12.82 -119.44 31.99
C ASP A 34 13.38 -118.03 32.16
N SER A 35 14.55 -117.90 32.80
CA SER A 35 15.29 -116.64 32.90
C SER A 35 15.65 -116.06 31.52
N ILE A 36 16.14 -116.90 30.59
CA ILE A 36 16.46 -116.50 29.22
C ILE A 36 15.20 -116.04 28.47
N ILE A 37 14.08 -116.75 28.62
CA ILE A 37 12.80 -116.37 27.99
C ILE A 37 12.32 -115.02 28.53
N TYR A 38 12.41 -114.80 29.84
CA TYR A 38 12.05 -113.52 30.46
C TYR A 38 12.93 -112.39 29.93
N CYS A 39 14.25 -112.56 29.95
CA CYS A 39 15.20 -111.57 29.42
C CYS A 39 14.91 -111.24 27.95
N LYS A 40 14.62 -112.26 27.12
CA LYS A 40 14.29 -112.05 25.71
C LYS A 40 13.02 -111.21 25.52
N LYS A 41 11.97 -111.48 26.31
CA LYS A 41 10.73 -110.68 26.28
C LYS A 41 10.98 -109.25 26.74
N ALA A 42 11.75 -109.07 27.82
CA ALA A 42 12.09 -107.74 28.33
C ALA A 42 12.90 -106.93 27.31
N MET A 43 13.89 -107.55 26.66
CA MET A 43 14.67 -106.93 25.57
C MET A 43 13.76 -106.53 24.40
N GLN A 44 12.84 -107.40 23.99
CA GLN A 44 11.93 -107.08 22.89
C GLN A 44 11.01 -105.88 23.21
N ILE A 45 10.48 -105.81 24.45
CA ILE A 45 9.68 -104.66 24.89
C ILE A 45 10.53 -103.38 24.89
N GLN A 46 11.78 -103.46 25.34
CA GLN A 46 12.70 -102.33 25.32
C GLN A 46 13.03 -101.88 23.90
N ASP A 47 13.28 -102.81 22.98
CA ASP A 47 13.55 -102.50 21.57
C ASP A 47 12.35 -101.79 20.90
N ASP A 48 11.12 -102.21 21.21
CA ASP A 48 9.91 -101.57 20.69
C ASP A 48 9.68 -100.18 21.32
N GLU A 49 10.03 -99.99 22.60
CA GLU A 49 10.03 -98.67 23.24
C GLU A 49 11.07 -97.73 22.62
N VAL A 50 12.28 -98.22 22.38
CA VAL A 50 13.37 -97.44 21.76
C VAL A 50 12.92 -96.94 20.39
N LYS A 51 12.35 -97.80 19.53
CA LYS A 51 11.83 -97.38 18.22
C LYS A 51 10.78 -96.29 18.32
N ARG A 52 9.84 -96.41 19.26
CA ARG A 52 8.80 -95.39 19.48
C ARG A 52 9.40 -94.06 19.92
N LEU A 53 10.38 -94.10 20.82
CA LEU A 53 11.06 -92.90 21.29
C LEU A 53 11.88 -92.25 20.16
N GLU A 54 12.55 -93.03 19.32
CA GLU A 54 13.28 -92.54 18.14
C GLU A 54 12.34 -91.83 17.16
N GLU A 55 11.18 -92.42 16.84
CA GLU A 55 10.15 -91.79 15.98
C GLU A 55 9.62 -90.48 16.58
N MET A 56 9.41 -90.45 17.90
CA MET A 56 8.95 -89.24 18.60
C MET A 56 10.01 -88.14 18.60
N VAL A 57 11.29 -88.50 18.76
CA VAL A 57 12.41 -87.55 18.66
C VAL A 57 12.48 -86.98 17.25
N GLU A 58 12.42 -87.81 16.21
CA GLU A 58 12.46 -87.35 14.82
C GLU A 58 11.30 -86.39 14.51
N MET A 59 10.09 -86.70 14.98
CA MET A 59 8.92 -85.84 14.80
C MET A 59 9.11 -84.48 15.51
N ASN A 60 9.60 -84.50 16.75
CA ASN A 60 9.86 -83.27 17.51
C ASN A 60 10.96 -82.42 16.86
N GLU A 61 12.03 -83.05 16.35
CA GLU A 61 13.09 -82.35 15.63
C GLU A 61 12.55 -81.65 14.37
N LYS A 62 11.72 -82.34 13.58
CA LYS A 62 11.05 -81.74 12.41
C LYS A 62 10.17 -80.56 12.81
N PHE A 63 9.32 -80.74 13.81
CA PHE A 63 8.43 -79.68 14.31
C PHE A 63 9.21 -78.45 14.80
N HIS A 64 10.27 -78.65 15.58
CA HIS A 64 11.10 -77.55 16.06
C HIS A 64 11.83 -76.83 14.93
N LYS A 65 12.34 -77.57 13.93
CA LYS A 65 13.01 -77.01 12.77
C LYS A 65 12.07 -76.16 11.92
N GLU A 66 10.86 -76.63 11.67
CA GLU A 66 9.83 -75.89 10.94
C GLU A 66 9.41 -74.62 11.69
N LYS A 67 9.16 -74.73 12.99
CA LYS A 67 8.80 -73.59 13.84
C LYS A 67 9.89 -72.52 13.85
N LEU A 68 11.15 -72.94 13.93
CA LEU A 68 12.30 -72.02 13.88
C LEU A 68 12.39 -71.33 12.51
N ALA A 69 12.22 -72.07 11.43
CA ALA A 69 12.26 -71.52 10.07
C ALA A 69 11.13 -70.50 9.83
N LEU A 70 9.91 -70.80 10.29
CA LEU A 70 8.78 -69.89 10.18
C LEU A 70 9.03 -68.60 10.98
N SER A 71 9.46 -68.73 12.24
CA SER A 71 9.77 -67.57 13.08
C SER A 71 10.90 -66.72 12.51
N GLN A 72 11.95 -67.33 11.95
CA GLN A 72 13.01 -66.59 11.26
C GLN A 72 12.49 -65.82 10.04
N LYS A 73 11.60 -66.44 9.25
CA LYS A 73 10.99 -65.78 8.09
C LYS A 73 10.14 -64.58 8.49
N GLU A 74 9.27 -64.74 9.48
CA GLU A 74 8.44 -63.64 10.03
C GLU A 74 9.31 -62.50 10.58
N ASN A 75 10.37 -62.84 11.32
CA ASN A 75 11.30 -61.85 11.85
C ASN A 75 12.04 -61.08 10.73
N MET A 76 12.47 -61.77 9.67
CA MET A 76 13.09 -61.13 8.52
C MET A 76 12.13 -60.17 7.80
N GLU A 77 10.88 -60.56 7.63
CA GLU A 77 9.85 -59.72 7.02
C GLU A 77 9.56 -58.47 7.87
N ASN A 78 9.42 -58.65 9.19
CA ASN A 78 9.23 -57.54 10.14
C ASN A 78 10.41 -56.56 10.10
N VAL A 79 11.65 -57.06 10.09
CA VAL A 79 12.85 -56.21 9.98
C VAL A 79 12.85 -55.42 8.67
N GLU A 80 12.45 -56.03 7.56
CA GLU A 80 12.40 -55.34 6.27
C GLU A 80 11.31 -54.26 6.22
N ASN A 81 10.15 -54.52 6.82
CA ASN A 81 9.08 -53.52 6.94
C ASN A 81 9.52 -52.35 7.82
N LEU A 82 10.15 -52.61 8.98
CA LEU A 82 10.71 -51.57 9.83
C LEU A 82 11.80 -50.74 9.12
N LYS A 83 12.63 -51.37 8.29
CA LYS A 83 13.62 -50.63 7.46
C LYS A 83 12.95 -49.71 6.45
N LYS A 84 11.85 -50.12 5.82
CA LYS A 84 11.09 -49.28 4.88
C LYS A 84 10.46 -48.10 5.61
N GLU A 85 9.84 -48.33 6.76
CA GLU A 85 9.27 -47.26 7.59
C GLU A 85 10.33 -46.28 8.09
N LEU A 86 11.50 -46.78 8.53
CA LEU A 86 12.62 -45.93 8.94
C LEU A 86 13.10 -45.04 7.79
N LYS A 87 13.20 -45.58 6.56
CA LYS A 87 13.57 -44.78 5.38
C LYS A 87 12.54 -43.71 5.08
N ARG A 88 11.24 -44.04 5.17
CA ARG A 88 10.14 -43.06 5.00
C ARG A 88 10.24 -41.94 6.03
N MET A 89 10.35 -42.29 7.32
CA MET A 89 10.47 -41.31 8.40
C MET A 89 11.70 -40.42 8.26
N LYS A 90 12.85 -40.97 7.83
CA LYS A 90 14.05 -40.17 7.56
C LYS A 90 13.82 -39.17 6.43
N GLY A 91 13.09 -39.56 5.37
CA GLY A 91 12.72 -38.67 4.28
C GLY A 91 11.81 -37.53 4.75
N GLU A 92 10.78 -37.86 5.54
CA GLU A 92 9.86 -36.87 6.13
C GLU A 92 10.58 -35.89 7.07
N HIS A 93 11.48 -36.40 7.92
CA HIS A 93 12.28 -35.57 8.80
C HIS A 93 13.18 -34.60 8.02
N LEU A 94 13.83 -35.07 6.94
CA LEU A 94 14.66 -34.22 6.08
C LEU A 94 13.83 -33.10 5.45
N LEU A 95 12.66 -33.44 4.89
CA LEU A 95 11.74 -32.46 4.31
C LEU A 95 11.32 -31.40 5.33
N MET A 96 10.93 -31.84 6.53
CA MET A 96 10.53 -30.94 7.61
C MET A 96 11.69 -30.04 8.06
N THR A 97 12.91 -30.58 8.16
CA THR A 97 14.11 -29.81 8.51
C THR A 97 14.38 -28.72 7.47
N THR A 98 14.26 -29.04 6.17
CA THR A 98 14.40 -28.04 5.09
C THR A 98 13.30 -26.98 5.15
N GLN A 99 12.05 -27.36 5.38
CA GLN A 99 10.94 -26.42 5.49
C GLN A 99 11.13 -25.44 6.66
N ILE A 100 11.55 -25.94 7.82
CA ILE A 100 11.86 -25.10 8.98
C ILE A 100 12.99 -24.12 8.64
N GLY A 101 14.06 -24.57 7.98
CA GLY A 101 15.16 -23.71 7.56
C GLY A 101 14.70 -22.59 6.61
N ASN A 102 13.87 -22.93 5.62
CA ASN A 102 13.30 -21.94 4.70
C ASN A 102 12.40 -20.93 5.42
N GLN A 103 11.59 -21.38 6.37
CA GLN A 103 10.74 -20.50 7.18
C GLN A 103 11.56 -19.51 8.00
N GLN A 104 12.63 -19.99 8.65
CA GLN A 104 13.54 -19.12 9.41
C GLN A 104 14.21 -18.07 8.52
N GLN A 105 14.60 -18.44 7.30
CA GLN A 105 15.15 -17.49 6.33
C GLN A 105 14.12 -16.41 5.95
N LEU A 106 12.88 -16.80 5.64
CA LEU A 106 11.80 -15.86 5.33
C LEU A 106 11.50 -14.91 6.50
N GLU A 107 11.52 -15.41 7.74
CA GLU A 107 11.34 -14.57 8.93
C GLU A 107 12.44 -13.51 9.07
N LEU A 108 13.70 -13.86 8.77
CA LEU A 108 14.81 -12.91 8.73
C LEU A 108 14.63 -11.86 7.62
N GLU A 109 14.32 -12.30 6.40
CA GLU A 109 14.07 -11.40 5.26
C GLU A 109 12.91 -10.43 5.53
N MET A 110 11.82 -10.90 6.13
CA MET A 110 10.70 -10.03 6.54
C MET A 110 11.13 -9.00 7.59
N THR A 111 11.95 -9.40 8.56
CA THR A 111 12.44 -8.50 9.61
C THR A 111 13.33 -7.41 9.00
N GLU A 112 14.16 -7.75 8.03
CA GLU A 112 14.96 -6.78 7.28
C GLU A 112 14.09 -5.84 6.43
N MET A 113 13.10 -6.38 5.71
CA MET A 113 12.14 -5.58 4.96
C MET A 113 11.38 -4.61 5.85
N GLN A 114 10.97 -5.02 7.06
CA GLN A 114 10.31 -4.13 8.02
C GLN A 114 11.21 -2.95 8.40
N LYS A 115 12.49 -3.19 8.68
CA LYS A 115 13.46 -2.11 8.97
C LYS A 115 13.60 -1.15 7.79
N VAL A 116 13.68 -1.67 6.57
CA VAL A 116 13.75 -0.83 5.35
C VAL A 116 12.48 0.02 5.22
N VAL A 117 11.30 -0.57 5.37
CA VAL A 117 10.01 0.15 5.30
C VAL A 117 9.94 1.24 6.37
N GLU A 118 10.36 0.97 7.59
CA GLU A 118 10.40 1.98 8.66
C GLU A 118 11.36 3.13 8.34
N SER A 119 12.53 2.82 7.76
CA SER A 119 13.48 3.86 7.35
C SER A 119 12.89 4.76 6.26
N LEU A 120 12.25 4.17 5.24
CA LEU A 120 11.60 4.91 4.17
C LEU A 120 10.43 5.75 4.67
N LYS A 121 9.62 5.24 5.61
CA LYS A 121 8.55 6.03 6.26
C LYS A 121 9.11 7.25 6.99
N LYS A 122 10.21 7.09 7.73
CA LYS A 122 10.88 8.21 8.42
C LYS A 122 11.42 9.24 7.42
N GLU A 123 12.02 8.80 6.32
CA GLU A 123 12.52 9.70 5.28
C GLU A 123 11.39 10.44 4.57
N LEU A 124 10.28 9.76 4.26
CA LEU A 124 9.11 10.36 3.64
C LEU A 124 8.52 11.46 4.53
N SER A 125 8.29 11.16 5.80
CA SER A 125 7.79 12.14 6.78
C SER A 125 8.71 13.37 6.88
N LYS A 126 10.04 13.19 6.93
CA LYS A 126 10.99 14.31 6.90
C LYS A 126 10.93 15.14 5.62
N LYS A 127 10.70 14.49 4.47
CA LYS A 127 10.55 15.20 3.18
C LYS A 127 9.24 15.97 3.11
N GLU A 128 8.14 15.38 3.58
CA GLU A 128 6.83 16.04 3.66
C GLU A 128 6.89 17.29 4.56
N GLU A 129 7.48 17.20 5.75
CA GLU A 129 7.66 18.35 6.64
C GLU A 129 8.49 19.46 5.97
N LYS A 130 9.59 19.10 5.32
CA LYS A 130 10.44 20.07 4.59
C LYS A 130 9.70 20.72 3.42
N MET A 131 8.89 19.97 2.70
CA MET A 131 8.09 20.47 1.60
C MET A 131 7.03 21.45 2.10
N ASN A 132 6.28 21.08 3.15
CA ASN A 132 5.28 21.95 3.76
C ASN A 132 5.89 23.27 4.26
N LEU A 133 7.06 23.21 4.91
CA LEU A 133 7.78 24.41 5.35
C LEU A 133 8.23 25.30 4.18
N ARG A 134 8.67 24.71 3.06
CA ARG A 134 9.01 25.46 1.85
C ARG A 134 7.78 26.13 1.24
N GLU A 135 6.68 25.40 1.14
CA GLU A 135 5.43 25.92 0.57
C GLU A 135 4.88 27.09 1.41
N ILE A 136 4.93 27.00 2.74
CA ILE A 136 4.55 28.11 3.63
C ILE A 136 5.43 29.35 3.35
N ARG A 137 6.76 29.17 3.26
CA ARG A 137 7.68 30.28 2.96
C ARG A 137 7.44 30.90 1.59
N GLU A 138 7.18 30.08 0.57
CA GLU A 138 6.87 30.56 -0.78
C GLU A 138 5.57 31.36 -0.79
N ARG A 139 4.54 30.89 -0.07
CA ARG A 139 3.27 31.62 0.11
C ARG A 139 3.48 32.96 0.84
N GLU A 140 4.30 32.98 1.90
CA GLU A 140 4.64 34.21 2.62
C GLU A 140 5.35 35.23 1.72
N ILE A 141 6.32 34.78 0.92
CA ILE A 141 7.03 35.63 -0.04
C ILE A 141 6.07 36.17 -1.10
N ALA A 142 5.17 35.34 -1.62
CA ALA A 142 4.15 35.75 -2.59
C ALA A 142 3.23 36.83 -2.01
N LEU A 143 2.72 36.64 -0.79
CA LEU A 143 1.88 37.62 -0.10
C LEU A 143 2.60 38.95 0.14
N MET A 144 3.85 38.89 0.59
CA MET A 144 4.67 40.09 0.80
C MET A 144 4.92 40.86 -0.50
N THR A 145 5.17 40.13 -1.59
CA THR A 145 5.36 40.72 -2.92
C THR A 145 4.07 41.35 -3.43
N GLU A 146 2.94 40.64 -3.34
CA GLU A 146 1.62 41.15 -3.74
C GLU A 146 1.26 42.42 -2.97
N LYS A 147 1.49 42.43 -1.65
CA LYS A 147 1.24 43.61 -0.81
C LYS A 147 2.07 44.82 -1.26
N LYS A 148 3.36 44.63 -1.55
CA LYS A 148 4.22 45.71 -2.06
C LYS A 148 3.75 46.24 -3.41
N VAL A 149 3.39 45.36 -4.34
CA VAL A 149 2.85 45.76 -5.65
C VAL A 149 1.55 46.54 -5.48
N ARG A 150 0.64 46.07 -4.62
CA ARG A 150 -0.62 46.77 -4.32
C ARG A 150 -0.38 48.16 -3.74
N GLU A 151 0.54 48.30 -2.79
CA GLU A 151 0.92 49.60 -2.22
C GLU A 151 1.52 50.56 -3.27
N GLN A 152 2.33 50.03 -4.19
CA GLN A 152 2.92 50.83 -5.26
C GLN A 152 1.85 51.29 -6.26
N VAL A 153 0.98 50.38 -6.72
CA VAL A 153 -0.13 50.70 -7.62
C VAL A 153 -1.07 51.73 -6.98
N GLN A 154 -1.38 51.61 -5.69
CA GLN A 154 -2.19 52.58 -4.98
C GLN A 154 -1.54 53.98 -4.97
N LYS A 155 -0.23 54.06 -4.71
CA LYS A 155 0.49 55.34 -4.75
C LYS A 155 0.50 55.97 -6.14
N GLU A 156 0.69 55.15 -7.18
CA GLU A 156 0.64 55.61 -8.57
C GLU A 156 -0.76 56.11 -8.93
N PHE A 157 -1.80 55.38 -8.52
CA PHE A 157 -3.20 55.76 -8.72
C PHE A 157 -3.54 57.10 -8.02
N ASP A 158 -3.15 57.26 -6.75
CA ASP A 158 -3.39 58.50 -5.99
C ASP A 158 -2.62 59.69 -6.59
N SER A 159 -1.41 59.45 -7.10
CA SER A 159 -0.62 60.45 -7.83
C SER A 159 -1.33 60.89 -9.10
N GLU A 160 -1.86 59.94 -9.88
CA GLU A 160 -2.55 60.23 -11.14
C GLU A 160 -3.88 60.97 -10.90
N ILE A 161 -4.66 60.57 -9.89
CA ILE A 161 -5.84 61.33 -9.43
C ILE A 161 -5.45 62.77 -9.10
N SER A 162 -4.35 62.97 -8.38
CA SER A 162 -3.90 64.30 -8.00
C SER A 162 -3.49 65.14 -9.22
N LYS A 163 -2.89 64.53 -10.24
CA LYS A 163 -2.57 65.21 -11.51
C LYS A 163 -3.84 65.59 -12.27
N ILE A 164 -4.78 64.66 -12.42
CA ILE A 164 -6.06 64.90 -13.09
C ILE A 164 -6.82 66.03 -12.38
N ALA A 165 -6.89 66.01 -11.05
CA ALA A 165 -7.55 67.05 -10.27
C ALA A 165 -6.90 68.44 -10.47
N ARG A 166 -5.57 68.51 -10.59
CA ARG A 166 -4.86 69.75 -10.94
C ARG A 166 -5.16 70.20 -12.36
N GLN A 167 -5.12 69.30 -13.33
CA GLN A 167 -5.42 69.61 -14.73
C GLN A 167 -6.86 70.11 -14.89
N LEU A 168 -7.84 69.46 -14.26
CA LEU A 168 -9.23 69.90 -14.25
C LEU A 168 -9.39 71.29 -13.64
N LYS A 169 -8.68 71.61 -12.55
CA LYS A 169 -8.69 72.97 -11.98
C LYS A 169 -8.14 74.01 -12.95
N ILE A 170 -7.03 73.72 -13.61
CA ILE A 170 -6.41 74.62 -14.60
C ILE A 170 -7.35 74.80 -15.80
N GLN A 171 -7.92 73.71 -16.32
CA GLN A 171 -8.84 73.75 -17.44
C GLN A 171 -10.11 74.55 -17.10
N ASN A 172 -10.68 74.34 -15.91
CA ASN A 172 -11.83 75.13 -15.44
C ASN A 172 -11.48 76.62 -15.31
N ALA A 173 -10.31 76.97 -14.77
CA ALA A 173 -9.87 78.35 -14.66
C ALA A 173 -9.67 79.00 -16.05
N ALA A 174 -8.99 78.31 -16.96
CA ALA A 174 -8.79 78.76 -18.33
C ALA A 174 -10.12 78.92 -19.08
N GLN A 175 -11.08 78.03 -18.85
CA GLN A 175 -12.41 78.13 -19.46
C GLN A 175 -13.23 79.29 -18.90
N ILE A 176 -13.16 79.55 -17.59
CA ILE A 176 -13.77 80.75 -16.98
C ILE A 176 -13.15 82.02 -17.56
N GLU A 177 -11.83 82.09 -17.69
CA GLU A 177 -11.13 83.24 -18.27
C GLU A 177 -11.48 83.44 -19.74
N ALA A 178 -11.52 82.37 -20.54
CA ALA A 178 -11.97 82.42 -21.93
C ALA A 178 -13.42 82.91 -22.03
N ASN A 179 -14.30 82.44 -21.15
CA ASN A 179 -15.69 82.92 -21.08
C ASN A 179 -15.75 84.42 -20.73
N HIS A 180 -14.95 84.89 -19.77
CA HIS A 180 -14.85 86.32 -19.44
C HIS A 180 -14.29 87.15 -20.60
N HIS A 181 -13.27 86.66 -21.30
CA HIS A 181 -12.71 87.33 -22.46
C HIS A 181 -13.73 87.44 -23.59
N ASN A 182 -14.46 86.35 -23.88
CA ASN A 182 -15.53 86.34 -24.87
C ASN A 182 -16.66 87.30 -24.49
N LEU A 183 -17.09 87.30 -23.22
CA LEU A 183 -18.09 88.25 -22.72
C LEU A 183 -17.61 89.69 -22.89
N ARG A 184 -16.36 90.01 -22.49
CA ARG A 184 -15.78 91.35 -22.66
C ARG A 184 -15.73 91.74 -24.13
N LYS A 185 -15.29 90.84 -25.01
CA LYS A 185 -15.24 91.08 -26.46
C LYS A 185 -16.64 91.38 -27.01
N MET A 186 -17.64 90.56 -26.67
CA MET A 186 -19.03 90.81 -27.05
C MET A 186 -19.56 92.14 -26.51
N THR A 187 -19.21 92.51 -25.28
CA THR A 187 -19.60 93.81 -24.70
C THR A 187 -18.92 94.98 -25.43
N LEU A 188 -17.64 94.87 -25.75
CA LEU A 188 -16.91 95.88 -26.53
C LEU A 188 -17.46 96.02 -27.95
N GLU A 189 -17.77 94.90 -28.62
CA GLU A 189 -18.42 94.89 -29.93
C GLU A 189 -19.80 95.57 -29.87
N LYS A 190 -20.62 95.24 -28.86
CA LYS A 190 -21.92 95.90 -28.64
C LYS A 190 -21.78 97.42 -28.41
N HIS A 191 -20.80 97.86 -27.61
CA HIS A 191 -20.54 99.28 -27.41
C HIS A 191 -20.00 99.96 -28.67
N SER A 192 -19.13 99.29 -29.43
CA SER A 192 -18.63 99.78 -30.72
C SER A 192 -19.78 99.99 -31.71
N ASP A 193 -20.66 99.00 -31.84
CA ASP A 193 -21.86 99.07 -32.69
C ASP A 193 -22.82 100.18 -32.22
N GLN A 194 -23.01 100.32 -30.91
CA GLN A 194 -23.81 101.41 -30.35
C GLN A 194 -23.20 102.78 -30.69
N ASN A 195 -21.89 102.94 -30.50
CA ASN A 195 -21.18 104.18 -30.80
C ASN A 195 -21.19 104.52 -32.29
N GLN A 196 -21.08 103.51 -33.17
CA GLN A 196 -21.19 103.74 -34.60
C GLN A 196 -22.59 104.24 -34.98
N LYS A 197 -23.65 103.62 -34.45
CA LYS A 197 -25.02 104.08 -34.70
C LYS A 197 -25.30 105.47 -34.12
N LEU A 198 -24.68 105.83 -33.00
CA LEU A 198 -24.72 107.18 -32.45
C LEU A 198 -24.02 108.19 -33.36
N LYS A 199 -22.86 107.84 -33.95
CA LYS A 199 -22.21 108.67 -34.96
C LYS A 199 -23.06 108.83 -36.21
N ASP A 200 -23.65 107.75 -36.72
CA ASP A 200 -24.56 107.82 -37.87
C ASP A 200 -25.76 108.74 -37.58
N LEU A 201 -26.28 108.72 -36.35
CA LEU A 201 -27.34 109.63 -35.90
C LEU A 201 -26.84 111.08 -35.82
N GLN A 202 -25.65 111.33 -35.28
CA GLN A 202 -25.04 112.66 -35.22
C GLN A 202 -24.78 113.23 -36.61
N GLU A 203 -24.25 112.42 -37.54
CA GLU A 203 -23.97 112.81 -38.91
C GLU A 203 -25.27 113.09 -39.68
N PHE A 204 -26.30 112.24 -39.50
CA PHE A 204 -27.64 112.53 -40.03
C PHE A 204 -28.18 113.88 -39.52
N LEU A 205 -28.11 114.12 -38.21
CA LEU A 205 -28.57 115.39 -37.63
C LEU A 205 -27.76 116.58 -38.14
N LYS A 206 -26.44 116.44 -38.30
CA LYS A 206 -25.57 117.47 -38.84
C LYS A 206 -25.93 117.80 -40.29
N ILE A 207 -26.13 116.80 -41.14
CA ILE A 207 -26.56 116.99 -42.54
C ILE A 207 -27.94 117.64 -42.64
N VAL A 208 -28.86 117.29 -41.73
CA VAL A 208 -30.21 117.87 -41.71
C VAL A 208 -30.21 119.33 -41.22
N LEU A 209 -29.23 119.74 -40.41
CA LEU A 209 -29.23 121.02 -39.69
C LEU A 209 -28.14 122.02 -40.11
N GLU A 210 -27.04 121.62 -40.73
CA GLU A 210 -26.02 122.55 -41.25
C GLU A 210 -26.25 122.85 -42.74
N ASP A 211 -26.18 124.14 -43.09
CA ASP A 211 -26.31 124.79 -44.41
C ASP A 211 -27.71 125.18 -44.91
N ASN A 212 -28.75 125.12 -44.08
CA ASN A 212 -30.06 125.65 -44.44
C ASN A 212 -30.42 126.87 -43.56
N ASP A 213 -30.73 128.01 -44.19
CA ASP A 213 -31.29 129.19 -43.54
C ASP A 213 -32.49 128.79 -42.66
N ASP A 214 -32.65 129.41 -41.48
CA ASP A 214 -33.69 129.07 -40.48
C ASP A 214 -35.11 129.00 -41.10
N ASP A 215 -35.42 129.81 -42.11
CA ASP A 215 -36.70 129.79 -42.85
C ASP A 215 -36.88 128.51 -43.71
N TYR A 216 -35.80 127.92 -44.24
CA TYR A 216 -35.86 126.67 -45.01
C TYR A 216 -36.00 125.46 -44.08
N ILE A 217 -35.36 125.49 -42.91
CA ILE A 217 -35.51 124.45 -41.88
C ILE A 217 -36.96 124.42 -41.38
N ASP A 218 -37.59 125.58 -41.15
CA ASP A 218 -39.00 125.67 -40.76
C ASP A 218 -39.96 125.19 -41.85
N THR A 219 -39.62 125.42 -43.13
CA THR A 219 -40.43 124.92 -44.26
C THR A 219 -40.28 123.40 -44.45
N MET A 220 -39.07 122.85 -44.37
CA MET A 220 -38.80 121.40 -44.45
C MET A 220 -39.37 120.63 -43.25
N LEU A 221 -39.23 121.16 -42.04
CA LEU A 221 -39.83 120.60 -40.83
C LEU A 221 -41.35 120.76 -40.81
N GLY A 222 -41.90 121.78 -41.51
CA GLY A 222 -43.33 121.96 -41.72
C GLY A 222 -43.93 120.96 -42.70
N GLU A 223 -43.27 120.72 -43.84
CA GLU A 223 -43.80 119.87 -44.92
C GLU A 223 -43.52 118.38 -44.74
N ASN A 224 -42.37 118.00 -44.17
CA ASN A 224 -41.92 116.60 -44.10
C ASN A 224 -41.65 116.09 -42.68
N ARG A 225 -42.28 116.74 -41.67
CA ARG A 225 -42.15 116.41 -40.25
C ARG A 225 -42.26 114.91 -39.98
N ILE A 226 -43.28 114.26 -40.52
CA ILE A 226 -43.59 112.85 -40.24
C ILE A 226 -42.47 111.94 -40.75
N ALA A 227 -41.90 112.22 -41.93
CA ALA A 227 -40.83 111.40 -42.50
C ALA A 227 -39.51 111.54 -41.72
N ILE A 228 -39.17 112.77 -41.30
CA ILE A 228 -37.97 113.05 -40.50
C ILE A 228 -38.11 112.41 -39.10
N PHE A 229 -39.24 112.59 -38.42
CA PHE A 229 -39.50 111.96 -37.13
C PHE A 229 -39.57 110.43 -37.24
N ALA A 230 -40.17 109.86 -38.29
CA ALA A 230 -40.17 108.42 -38.51
C ALA A 230 -38.75 107.88 -38.71
N LYS A 231 -37.90 108.60 -39.46
CA LYS A 231 -36.50 108.21 -39.65
C LYS A 231 -35.68 108.32 -38.36
N LEU A 232 -35.87 109.38 -37.58
CA LEU A 232 -35.25 109.54 -36.26
C LEU A 232 -35.71 108.46 -35.28
N SER A 233 -37.01 108.16 -35.22
CA SER A 233 -37.54 107.06 -34.40
C SER A 233 -36.98 105.71 -34.84
N MET A 234 -36.86 105.44 -36.14
CA MET A 234 -36.26 104.21 -36.64
C MET A 234 -34.76 104.11 -36.30
N LEU A 235 -34.02 105.22 -36.37
CA LEU A 235 -32.60 105.25 -36.01
C LEU A 235 -32.42 105.05 -34.51
N LEU A 236 -33.19 105.75 -33.67
CA LEU A 236 -33.15 105.63 -32.21
C LEU A 236 -33.56 104.23 -31.72
N GLN A 237 -34.61 103.63 -32.28
CA GLN A 237 -35.03 102.26 -31.95
C GLN A 237 -33.97 101.21 -32.31
N ARG A 238 -33.06 101.51 -33.24
CA ARG A 238 -32.00 100.61 -33.67
C ARG A 238 -30.72 100.74 -32.85
N ILE A 239 -30.61 101.73 -31.97
CA ILE A 239 -29.48 101.87 -31.04
C ILE A 239 -29.74 100.92 -29.86
N PRO A 240 -28.95 99.85 -29.70
CA PRO A 240 -29.14 98.93 -28.60
C PRO A 240 -28.84 99.62 -27.27
N ILE A 241 -29.70 99.43 -26.27
CA ILE A 241 -29.44 99.86 -24.89
C ILE A 241 -28.48 98.83 -24.28
N VAL A 242 -27.22 99.20 -24.16
CA VAL A 242 -26.23 98.35 -23.49
C VAL A 242 -26.36 98.56 -21.98
N GLN A 243 -26.71 97.50 -21.24
CA GLN A 243 -26.69 97.44 -19.77
C GLN A 243 -25.37 96.85 -19.28
#